data_AF-W2D1Q8-F1
#
_entry.id   AF-W2D1Q8-F1
#
_cell.length_a   1.000
_cell.length_b   1.000
_cell.length_c   1.000
_cell.angle_alpha   90.00
_cell.angle_beta   90.00
_cell.angle_gamma   90.00
#
_symmetry.space_group_name_H-M   'P 1'
#
loop_
_entity.id
_entity.type
_entity.pdbx_description
1 polymer ?
#
loop_
_entity_poly.entity_id
_entity_poly.type
_entity_poly.pdbx_seq_one_letter_code
_entity_poly.pdbx_strand_id
1 'polypeptide(L)'
;IPGSVEIGEDLYFDGDFEVLKHHLKSDNSAYGQVKFFLGYSGWTKEQLDSEIVCNSWLVGHSSCRSLILARDDSFWNHVVERLGHPYSTWINYPKNPEMN
;
A
#
# COMPACT_ATOMS: atom_id res chain seq x y z
N ILE A 1 -13.78 -12.56 -5.94
CA ILE A 1 -13.48 -13.80 -5.18
C ILE A 1 -14.44 -13.86 -4.00
N PRO A 2 -15.03 -15.00 -3.62
CA PRO A 2 -15.90 -15.06 -2.45
C PRO A 2 -15.19 -14.59 -1.18
N GLY A 3 -15.90 -13.86 -0.32
CA GLY A 3 -15.35 -13.36 0.95
C GLY A 3 -14.42 -12.14 0.83
N SER A 4 -14.24 -11.58 -0.37
CA SER A 4 -13.47 -10.34 -0.54
C SER A 4 -14.24 -9.11 -0.07
N VAL A 5 -13.56 -8.20 0.61
CA VAL A 5 -14.09 -6.93 1.10
C VAL A 5 -13.63 -5.80 0.19
N GLU A 6 -14.53 -4.98 -0.30
CA GLU A 6 -14.19 -3.79 -1.06
C GLU A 6 -13.61 -2.70 -0.14
N ILE A 7 -12.40 -2.23 -0.44
CA ILE A 7 -11.68 -1.21 0.35
C ILE A 7 -11.40 0.06 -0.45
N GLY A 8 -11.77 0.09 -1.73
CA GLY A 8 -11.63 1.22 -2.62
C GLY A 8 -12.19 0.92 -4.00
N GLU A 9 -12.21 1.91 -4.88
CA GLU A 9 -12.73 1.78 -6.24
C GLU A 9 -11.97 0.68 -7.01
N ASP A 10 -12.67 -0.41 -7.33
CA ASP A 10 -12.12 -1.62 -7.94
C ASP A 10 -10.96 -2.27 -7.16
N LEU A 11 -10.87 -2.02 -5.84
CA LEU A 11 -9.86 -2.59 -4.96
C LEU A 11 -10.51 -3.44 -3.86
N TYR A 12 -10.14 -4.70 -3.86
CA TYR A 12 -10.66 -5.69 -2.95
C TYR A 12 -9.55 -6.24 -2.06
N PHE A 13 -9.84 -6.35 -0.78
CA PHE A 13 -8.98 -6.94 0.23
C PHE A 13 -9.55 -8.25 0.71
N ASP A 14 -8.65 -9.19 0.98
CA ASP A 14 -8.98 -10.52 1.49
C ASP A 14 -9.89 -11.33 0.53
N GLY A 15 -10.17 -12.57 0.91
CA GLY A 15 -11.04 -13.48 0.18
C GLY A 15 -10.53 -14.91 0.24
N ASP A 16 -11.28 -15.82 -0.38
CA ASP A 16 -10.91 -17.22 -0.43
C ASP A 16 -9.60 -17.44 -1.20
N PHE A 17 -8.55 -17.76 -0.44
CA PHE A 17 -7.20 -17.99 -0.95
C PHE A 17 -7.10 -19.21 -1.88
N GLU A 18 -7.89 -20.26 -1.65
CA GLU A 18 -7.91 -21.44 -2.51
C GLU A 18 -8.57 -21.14 -3.84
N VAL A 19 -9.69 -20.41 -3.82
CA VAL A 19 -10.36 -19.93 -5.04
C VAL A 19 -9.44 -19.01 -5.84
N LEU A 20 -8.75 -18.09 -5.17
CA LEU A 20 -7.77 -17.20 -5.82
C LEU A 20 -6.62 -18.00 -6.47
N LYS A 21 -6.06 -18.99 -5.77
CA LYS A 21 -5.01 -19.86 -6.32
C LYS A 21 -5.50 -20.67 -7.51
N HIS A 22 -6.74 -21.16 -7.49
CA HIS A 22 -7.33 -21.87 -8.61
C HIS A 22 -7.42 -20.96 -9.84
N HIS A 23 -7.96 -19.75 -9.67
CA HIS A 23 -8.06 -18.76 -10.73
C HIS A 23 -6.71 -18.36 -11.33
N LEU A 24 -5.70 -18.12 -10.48
CA LEU A 24 -4.34 -17.78 -10.93
C LEU A 24 -3.67 -18.91 -11.73
N LYS A 25 -4.04 -20.18 -11.47
CA LYS A 25 -3.52 -21.34 -12.20
C LYS A 25 -4.29 -21.60 -13.50
N SER A 26 -5.58 -21.28 -13.54
CA SER A 26 -6.43 -21.51 -14.71
C SER A 26 -6.34 -20.41 -15.75
N ASP A 27 -6.06 -19.17 -15.33
CA ASP A 27 -6.06 -18.00 -16.19
C ASP A 27 -4.92 -17.03 -15.85
N ASN A 28 -4.12 -16.70 -16.87
CA ASN A 28 -3.04 -15.74 -16.74
C ASN A 28 -3.53 -14.27 -16.70
N SER A 29 -4.82 -13.99 -16.92
CA SER A 29 -5.37 -12.63 -16.88
C SER A 29 -5.21 -11.95 -15.52
N ALA A 30 -5.09 -12.73 -14.44
CA ALA A 30 -4.91 -12.23 -13.07
C ALA A 30 -3.46 -11.79 -12.75
N TYR A 31 -2.48 -12.06 -13.63
CA TYR A 31 -1.12 -11.56 -13.44
C TYR A 31 -1.10 -10.02 -13.46
N GLY A 32 -0.59 -9.43 -12.38
CA GLY A 32 -0.51 -7.98 -12.22
C GLY A 32 -1.78 -7.31 -11.71
N GLN A 33 -2.84 -8.08 -11.43
CA GLN A 33 -4.06 -7.60 -10.75
C GLN A 33 -4.10 -8.00 -9.27
N VAL A 34 -3.23 -8.92 -8.86
CA VAL A 34 -3.16 -9.46 -7.50
C VAL A 34 -1.79 -9.17 -6.90
N LYS A 35 -1.77 -8.70 -5.66
CA LYS A 35 -0.55 -8.46 -4.88
C LYS A 35 -0.69 -9.11 -3.52
N PHE A 36 0.31 -9.91 -3.17
CA PHE A 36 0.39 -10.57 -1.86
C PHE A 36 1.25 -9.76 -0.92
N PHE A 37 0.78 -9.60 0.31
CA PHE A 37 1.52 -8.97 1.40
C PHE A 37 1.68 -9.98 2.53
N LEU A 38 2.87 -10.03 3.12
CA LEU A 38 3.14 -10.86 4.29
C LEU A 38 3.33 -9.95 5.49
N GLY A 39 2.43 -10.08 6.48
CA GLY A 39 2.37 -9.18 7.62
C GLY A 39 1.50 -7.95 7.36
N TYR A 40 1.26 -7.20 8.43
CA TYR A 40 0.48 -5.98 8.41
C TYR A 40 1.03 -5.02 9.47
N SER A 41 0.86 -3.73 9.22
CA SER A 41 1.03 -2.71 10.25
C SER A 41 -0.29 -2.54 10.98
N GLY A 42 -0.25 -2.56 12.31
CA GLY A 42 -1.42 -2.38 13.16
C GLY A 42 -1.20 -1.22 14.12
N TRP A 43 -2.24 -0.45 14.37
CA TRP A 43 -2.23 0.65 15.33
C TRP A 43 -3.12 0.33 16.52
N THR A 44 -2.67 0.74 17.71
CA THR A 44 -3.52 0.76 18.90
C THR A 44 -4.48 1.95 18.85
N LYS A 45 -5.50 1.95 19.71
CA LYS A 45 -6.51 3.02 19.75
C LYS A 45 -5.83 4.39 19.90
N GLU A 46 -6.23 5.36 19.05
CA GLU A 46 -5.73 6.75 19.02
C GLU A 46 -4.24 6.92 18.63
N GLN A 47 -3.51 5.83 18.39
CA GLN A 47 -2.09 5.89 18.03
C GLN A 47 -1.89 6.53 16.65
N LEU A 48 -2.63 6.07 15.63
CA LEU A 48 -2.52 6.61 14.28
C LEU A 48 -2.85 8.10 14.24
N ASP A 49 -3.94 8.50 14.92
CA ASP A 49 -4.36 9.90 14.99
C ASP A 49 -3.28 10.77 15.65
N SER A 50 -2.68 10.27 16.74
CA SER A 50 -1.59 10.96 17.44
C SER A 50 -0.36 11.09 16.55
N GLU A 51 0.01 10.03 15.82
CA GLU A 51 1.17 10.05 14.94
C GLU A 51 0.96 10.99 13.73
N ILE A 52 -0.26 11.11 13.22
CA ILE A 52 -0.62 12.10 12.18
C ILE A 52 -0.48 13.52 12.74
N VAL A 53 -1.01 13.80 13.94
CA VAL A 53 -0.90 15.12 14.59
C VAL A 53 0.56 15.48 14.90
N CYS A 54 1.38 14.50 15.26
CA CYS A 54 2.82 14.65 15.48
C CYS A 54 3.66 14.74 14.19
N ASN A 55 3.03 14.86 13.00
CA ASN A 55 3.69 14.87 11.69
C ASN A 55 4.60 13.65 11.44
N SER A 56 4.33 12.52 12.11
CA SER A 56 5.05 11.26 11.91
C SER A 56 4.48 10.45 10.74
N TRP A 57 3.19 10.66 10.41
CA TRP A 57 2.58 10.16 9.18
C TRP A 57 1.93 11.30 8.39
N LEU A 58 1.96 11.16 7.07
CA LEU A 58 1.24 12.01 6.15
C LEU A 58 0.25 11.16 5.34
N VAL A 59 -0.99 11.63 5.26
CA VAL A 59 -2.05 10.94 4.50
C VAL A 59 -1.99 11.41 3.04
N GLY A 60 -1.70 10.48 2.13
CA GLY A 60 -1.65 10.74 0.69
C GLY A 60 -2.74 9.98 -0.07
N HIS A 61 -3.16 10.54 -1.20
CA HIS A 61 -4.13 9.89 -2.10
C HIS A 61 -3.43 9.26 -3.30
N SER A 62 -3.72 8.00 -3.57
CA SER A 62 -3.19 7.24 -4.71
C SER A 62 -4.28 6.44 -5.38
N SER A 63 -4.16 6.23 -6.69
CA SER A 63 -5.11 5.37 -7.41
C SER A 63 -4.85 3.90 -7.06
N CYS A 64 -5.92 3.11 -6.99
CA CYS A 64 -5.88 1.68 -6.72
C CYS A 64 -4.96 0.92 -7.70
N ARG A 65 -4.98 1.31 -8.98
CA ARG A 65 -4.13 0.74 -10.01
C ARG A 65 -2.63 0.98 -9.75
N SER A 66 -2.26 2.18 -9.32
CA SER A 66 -0.86 2.49 -9.00
C SER A 66 -0.37 1.70 -7.77
N LEU A 67 -1.24 1.43 -6.79
CA LEU A 67 -0.90 0.63 -5.61
C LEU A 67 -0.59 -0.85 -5.96
N ILE A 68 -1.39 -1.44 -6.85
CA ILE A 68 -1.18 -2.83 -7.30
C ILE A 68 0.09 -2.94 -8.15
N LEU A 69 0.35 -1.95 -9.01
CA LEU A 69 1.52 -1.92 -9.90
C LEU A 69 2.81 -1.46 -9.22
N ALA A 70 2.76 -0.89 -8.02
CA ALA A 70 3.92 -0.47 -7.26
C ALA A 70 4.85 -1.66 -6.99
N ARG A 71 6.05 -1.67 -7.59
CA ARG A 71 7.04 -2.75 -7.44
C ARG A 71 8.39 -2.30 -6.91
N ASP A 72 8.63 -1.00 -6.85
CA ASP A 72 9.91 -0.42 -6.49
C ASP A 72 9.72 0.92 -5.75
N ASP A 73 10.85 1.52 -5.39
CA ASP A 73 10.91 2.82 -4.72
C ASP A 73 10.41 3.97 -5.59
N SER A 74 10.23 3.76 -6.89
CA SER A 74 9.68 4.80 -7.76
C SER A 74 8.24 5.13 -7.36
N PHE A 75 7.47 4.15 -6.88
CA PHE A 75 6.11 4.43 -6.37
C PHE A 75 6.15 5.36 -5.16
N TRP A 76 7.05 5.11 -4.21
CA TRP A 76 7.25 5.97 -3.05
C TRP A 76 7.62 7.39 -3.48
N ASN A 77 8.59 7.53 -4.40
CA ASN A 77 9.00 8.83 -4.91
C ASN A 77 7.84 9.58 -5.58
N HIS A 78 7.04 8.92 -6.42
CA HIS A 78 5.86 9.53 -7.06
C HIS A 78 4.76 9.92 -6.05
N VAL A 79 4.61 9.18 -4.96
CA VAL A 79 3.66 9.54 -3.89
C VAL A 79 4.15 10.78 -3.14
N VAL A 80 5.42 10.79 -2.74
CA VAL A 80 6.02 11.92 -2.00
C VAL A 80 6.11 13.18 -2.87
N GLU A 81 6.44 13.06 -4.15
CA GLU A 81 6.44 14.19 -5.09
C GLU A 81 5.05 14.82 -5.23
N ARG A 82 3.98 14.00 -5.28
CA ARG A 82 2.60 14.49 -5.34
C ARG A 82 2.13 15.18 -4.06
N LEU A 83 2.76 14.91 -2.92
CA LEU A 83 2.47 15.59 -1.65
C LEU A 83 3.05 17.01 -1.60
N GLY A 84 3.99 17.35 -2.50
CA GLY A 84 4.54 18.70 -2.66
C GLY A 84 5.63 19.10 -1.65
N HIS A 85 6.16 20.32 -1.78
CA HIS A 85 7.10 20.89 -0.81
C HIS A 85 6.33 21.30 0.45
N PRO A 86 6.67 20.73 1.64
CA PRO A 86 8.03 20.51 2.15
C PRO A 86 8.54 19.04 2.20
N TYR A 87 7.80 18.05 1.70
CA TYR A 87 8.08 16.63 1.98
C TYR A 87 9.07 15.96 1.02
N SER A 88 9.53 16.67 -0.01
CA SER A 88 10.56 16.19 -0.96
C SER A 88 11.83 15.67 -0.28
N THR A 89 12.18 16.21 0.89
CA THR A 89 13.36 15.80 1.67
C THR A 89 13.21 14.40 2.26
N TRP A 90 11.97 13.89 2.41
CA TRP A 90 11.69 12.53 2.90
C TRP A 90 12.12 11.42 1.95
N ILE A 91 12.29 11.73 0.65
CA ILE A 91 12.84 10.80 -0.34
C ILE A 91 14.26 10.35 0.02
N ASN A 92 15.00 11.21 0.72
CA ASN A 92 16.40 10.97 1.08
C ASN A 92 16.58 10.31 2.46
N TYR A 93 15.51 10.08 3.22
CA TYR A 93 15.65 9.42 4.52
C TYR A 93 15.96 7.94 4.31
N PRO A 94 17.00 7.41 4.97
CA PRO A 94 17.40 6.03 4.78
C PRO A 94 16.29 5.08 5.27
N LYS A 95 16.08 4.00 4.51
CA LYS A 95 15.12 2.93 4.85
C LYS A 95 15.39 2.24 6.19
N ASN A 96 16.59 2.40 6.73
CA ASN A 96 16.98 1.80 8.00
C ASN A 96 16.93 2.87 9.12
N PRO A 97 16.05 2.72 10.12
CA PRO A 97 15.98 3.63 11.27
C PRO A 97 17.30 3.77 12.04
N GLU A 98 18.21 2.80 11.93
CA GLU A 98 19.53 2.80 12.58
C GLU A 98 20.58 3.72 11.93
N MET A 99 20.27 4.35 10.79
CA MET A 99 21.21 5.28 10.12
C MET A 99 20.89 6.77 10.35
N ASN A 100 20.20 7.09 11.46
CA ASN A 100 20.00 8.46 11.94
C ASN A 100 20.97 8.79 13.09
#